data_AF-A0A7V1DPX7-F1
#
_entry.id   AF-A0A7V1DPX7-F1
#
_cell.length_a   1.000
_cell.length_b   1.000
_cell.length_c   1.000
_cell.angle_alpha   90.00
_cell.angle_beta   90.00
_cell.angle_gamma   90.00
#
_symmetry.space_group_name_H-M   'P 1'
#
loop_
_entity.id
_entity.type
_entity.pdbx_description
1 polymer ?
#
loop_
_entity_poly.entity_id
_entity_poly.type
_entity_poly.pdbx_seq_one_letter_code
_entity_poly.pdbx_strand_id
1 'polypeptide(L)'
;DGLRAVLDWELAHLGDPLEDLGWLCVRSWRFGNDHLPVGGLADRGEFFAAYEQAAGVRIDPERVRYWEVLGNLKWGVITIVQLRTHLDGAVPNVELAAIGRRTAEVEFELLHAMKGDTQSP
;
A
#
# COMPACT_ATOMS: atom_id res chain seq x y z
N ASP A 1 -17.81 19.90 -10.79
CA ASP A 1 -17.28 19.69 -9.43
C ASP A 1 -16.29 18.54 -9.43
N GLY A 2 -15.07 18.75 -8.94
CA GLY A 2 -14.00 17.75 -8.94
C GLY A 2 -13.29 17.69 -7.58
N LEU A 3 -12.07 17.15 -7.56
CA LEU A 3 -11.22 17.09 -6.35
C LEU A 3 -11.09 18.47 -5.70
N ARG A 4 -11.46 18.59 -4.43
CA ARG A 4 -11.43 19.86 -3.68
C ARG A 4 -10.23 19.97 -2.73
N ALA A 5 -9.80 18.86 -2.14
CA ALA A 5 -8.67 18.80 -1.24
C ALA A 5 -8.08 17.38 -1.23
N VAL A 6 -6.77 17.30 -1.00
CA VAL A 6 -6.04 16.08 -0.64
C VAL A 6 -5.64 16.25 0.83
N LEU A 7 -5.94 15.25 1.66
CA LEU A 7 -5.73 15.27 3.10
C LEU A 7 -4.64 14.26 3.47
N ASP A 8 -4.31 14.21 4.77
CA ASP A 8 -3.41 13.21 5.35
C ASP A 8 -1.96 13.27 4.81
N TRP A 9 -1.33 14.43 5.02
CA TRP A 9 0.04 14.74 4.56
C TRP A 9 1.13 14.33 5.54
N GLU A 10 0.82 13.60 6.62
CA GLU A 10 1.78 13.34 7.71
C GLU A 10 2.99 12.51 7.28
N LEU A 11 2.87 11.75 6.18
CA LEU A 11 3.95 10.95 5.58
C LEU A 11 4.54 11.57 4.31
N ALA A 12 4.14 12.77 3.91
CA ALA A 12 4.61 13.37 2.67
C ALA A 12 6.10 13.71 2.70
N HIS A 13 6.82 13.38 1.64
CA HIS A 13 8.27 13.62 1.52
C HIS A 13 8.71 13.71 0.05
N LEU A 14 9.94 14.18 -0.18
CA LEU A 14 10.56 14.13 -1.50
C LEU A 14 11.15 12.74 -1.73
N GLY A 15 10.85 12.12 -2.87
CA GLY A 15 11.25 10.75 -3.17
C GLY A 15 11.07 10.38 -4.64
N ASP A 16 11.16 9.08 -4.92
CA ASP A 16 10.84 8.51 -6.23
C ASP A 16 9.32 8.55 -6.43
N PRO A 17 8.78 9.20 -7.48
CA PRO A 17 7.33 9.28 -7.70
C PRO A 17 6.64 7.91 -7.82
N LEU A 18 7.38 6.86 -8.18
CA LEU A 18 6.82 5.51 -8.25
C LEU A 18 6.54 4.90 -6.88
N GLU A 19 7.07 5.49 -5.80
CA GLU A 19 6.75 5.10 -4.43
C GLU A 19 5.25 5.24 -4.15
N ASP A 20 4.63 6.35 -4.56
CA ASP A 20 3.19 6.57 -4.36
C ASP A 20 2.34 5.57 -5.14
N LEU A 21 2.76 5.20 -6.35
CA LEU A 21 2.07 4.18 -7.15
C LEU A 21 2.19 2.79 -6.53
N GLY A 22 3.38 2.45 -6.01
CA GLY A 22 3.61 1.22 -5.27
C GLY A 22 2.80 1.17 -3.98
N TRP A 23 2.74 2.29 -3.24
CA TRP A 23 1.94 2.41 -2.03
C TRP A 23 0.47 2.15 -2.33
N LEU A 24 -0.10 2.76 -3.37
CA LEU A 24 -1.49 2.53 -3.78
C LEU A 24 -1.79 1.06 -4.17
N CYS A 25 -0.77 0.31 -4.59
CA CYS A 25 -0.89 -1.10 -4.96
C CYS A 25 -0.79 -2.08 -3.77
N VAL A 26 -0.39 -1.62 -2.58
CA VAL A 26 -0.33 -2.45 -1.36
C VAL A 26 -1.69 -3.09 -1.09
N ARG A 27 -1.71 -4.41 -0.85
CA ARG A 27 -2.94 -5.21 -0.70
C ARG A 27 -3.90 -4.64 0.35
N SER A 28 -3.36 -4.03 1.40
CA SER A 28 -4.18 -3.45 2.48
C SER A 28 -5.14 -2.35 2.02
N TRP A 29 -4.87 -1.71 0.88
CA TRP A 29 -5.73 -0.68 0.29
C TRP A 29 -6.75 -1.22 -0.71
N ARG A 30 -6.75 -2.52 -0.99
CA ARG A 30 -7.71 -3.13 -1.92
C ARG A 30 -9.07 -3.39 -1.29
N PHE A 31 -9.16 -3.34 0.03
CA PHE A 31 -10.40 -3.55 0.80
C PHE A 31 -11.20 -4.80 0.39
N GLY A 32 -10.49 -5.91 0.11
CA GLY A 32 -11.08 -7.19 -0.30
C GLY A 32 -11.28 -7.37 -1.81
N ASN A 33 -11.07 -6.32 -2.61
CA ASN A 33 -11.07 -6.42 -4.08
C ASN A 33 -9.68 -6.82 -4.60
N ASP A 34 -9.20 -8.00 -4.19
CA ASP A 34 -7.81 -8.42 -4.47
C ASP A 34 -7.49 -8.55 -5.97
N HIS A 35 -8.53 -8.76 -6.80
CA HIS A 35 -8.46 -8.77 -8.26
C HIS A 35 -8.22 -7.39 -8.90
N LEU A 36 -8.39 -6.29 -8.15
CA LEU A 36 -8.12 -4.92 -8.59
C LEU A 36 -6.94 -4.36 -7.82
N PRO A 37 -5.71 -4.51 -8.33
CA PRO A 37 -4.49 -4.27 -7.56
C PRO A 37 -4.28 -2.82 -7.14
N VAL A 38 -4.83 -1.85 -7.88
CA VAL A 38 -4.67 -0.43 -7.60
C VAL A 38 -5.80 0.04 -6.69
N GLY A 39 -5.56 0.05 -5.38
CA GLY A 39 -6.52 0.50 -4.37
C GLY A 39 -7.88 -0.24 -4.37
N GLY A 40 -7.98 -1.41 -5.01
CA GLY A 40 -9.26 -2.10 -5.19
C GLY A 40 -10.17 -1.47 -6.26
N LEU A 41 -9.62 -0.63 -7.13
CA LEU A 41 -10.38 0.20 -8.09
C LEU A 41 -10.07 -0.10 -9.56
N ALA A 42 -8.82 -0.47 -9.88
CA ALA A 42 -8.38 -0.62 -11.26
C ALA A 42 -7.29 -1.67 -11.44
N ASP A 43 -7.15 -2.13 -12.68
CA ASP A 43 -6.00 -2.90 -13.16
C ASP A 43 -4.75 -2.00 -13.29
N ARG A 44 -3.56 -2.59 -13.06
CA ARG A 44 -2.28 -1.86 -13.16
C ARG A 44 -2.08 -1.24 -14.54
N GLY A 45 -2.37 -1.99 -15.60
CA GLY A 45 -2.12 -1.54 -16.98
C GLY A 45 -2.97 -0.33 -17.36
N GLU A 46 -4.25 -0.33 -17.00
CA GLU A 46 -5.16 0.79 -17.25
C GLU A 46 -4.71 2.03 -16.45
N PHE A 47 -4.44 1.85 -15.16
CA PHE A 47 -4.00 2.94 -14.30
C PHE A 47 -2.67 3.54 -14.75
N PHE A 48 -1.67 2.71 -15.08
CA PHE A 48 -0.37 3.19 -15.56
C PHE A 48 -0.52 3.95 -16.87
N ALA A 49 -1.30 3.44 -17.83
CA ALA A 49 -1.53 4.15 -19.09
C ALA A 49 -2.17 5.53 -18.88
N ALA A 50 -3.17 5.63 -18.00
CA ALA A 50 -3.78 6.91 -17.65
C ALA A 50 -2.78 7.85 -16.94
N TYR A 51 -1.97 7.32 -16.04
CA TYR A 51 -0.95 8.09 -15.32
C TYR A 51 0.15 8.60 -16.27
N GLU A 52 0.65 7.75 -17.18
CA GLU A 52 1.63 8.13 -18.21
C GLU A 52 1.10 9.27 -19.09
N GLN A 53 -0.17 9.19 -19.51
CA GLN A 53 -0.82 10.23 -20.32
C GLN A 53 -0.95 11.55 -19.57
N ALA A 54 -1.33 11.51 -18.30
CA ALA A 54 -1.54 12.72 -17.50
C ALA A 54 -0.23 13.38 -17.07
N ALA A 55 0.78 12.58 -16.70
CA ALA A 55 2.04 13.06 -16.15
C ALA A 55 3.15 13.23 -17.20
N GLY A 56 2.98 12.70 -18.42
CA GLY A 56 3.99 12.77 -19.49
C GLY A 56 5.27 11.98 -19.20
N VAL A 57 5.20 11.00 -18.29
CA VAL A 57 6.31 10.12 -17.89
C VAL A 57 6.03 8.69 -18.31
N ARG A 58 7.07 7.86 -18.41
CA ARG A 58 6.94 6.41 -18.57
C ARG A 58 7.02 5.72 -17.22
N ILE A 59 6.15 4.74 -17.01
CA ILE A 59 6.12 3.90 -15.82
C ILE A 59 6.84 2.59 -16.14
N ASP A 60 7.82 2.26 -15.29
CA ASP A 60 8.46 0.95 -15.29
C ASP A 60 7.73 0.05 -14.27
N PRO A 61 7.00 -0.99 -14.73
CA PRO A 61 6.24 -1.86 -13.83
C PRO A 61 7.10 -2.59 -12.80
N GLU A 62 8.36 -2.91 -13.10
CA GLU A 62 9.24 -3.60 -12.15
C GLU A 62 9.70 -2.65 -11.03
N ARG A 63 9.89 -1.36 -11.34
CA ARG A 63 10.15 -0.35 -10.30
C ARG A 63 8.93 -0.13 -9.42
N VAL A 64 7.72 -0.09 -9.99
CA VAL A 64 6.49 -0.01 -9.19
C VAL A 64 6.33 -1.25 -8.30
N ARG A 65 6.62 -2.45 -8.83
CA ARG A 65 6.61 -3.70 -8.05
C ARG A 65 7.60 -3.65 -6.89
N TYR A 66 8.82 -3.15 -7.10
CA TYR A 66 9.77 -2.94 -6.01
C TYR A 66 9.19 -2.05 -4.90
N TRP A 67 8.57 -0.92 -5.28
CA TRP A 67 7.93 -0.02 -4.33
C TRP A 67 6.71 -0.63 -3.64
N GLU A 68 5.93 -1.46 -4.32
CA GLU A 68 4.81 -2.20 -3.72
C GLU A 68 5.30 -3.21 -2.67
N VAL A 69 6.39 -3.95 -2.96
CA VAL A 69 7.02 -4.86 -1.99
C VAL A 69 7.51 -4.09 -0.77
N LEU A 70 8.22 -2.98 -0.99
CA LEU A 70 8.70 -2.14 0.10
C LEU A 70 7.53 -1.49 0.88
N GLY A 71 6.44 -1.12 0.21
CA GLY A 71 5.22 -0.60 0.81
C GLY A 71 4.57 -1.62 1.76
N ASN A 72 4.48 -2.89 1.35
CA ASN A 72 4.00 -3.97 2.22
C ASN A 72 4.91 -4.14 3.45
N LEU A 73 6.23 -4.07 3.28
CA LEU A 73 7.16 -4.10 4.42
C LEU A 73 6.93 -2.91 5.37
N LYS A 74 6.86 -1.68 4.86
CA LYS A 74 6.60 -0.47 5.65
C LYS A 74 5.28 -0.59 6.42
N TRP A 75 4.22 -1.03 5.76
CA TRP A 75 2.92 -1.24 6.39
C TRP A 75 2.98 -2.33 7.47
N GLY A 76 3.72 -3.42 7.24
CA GLY A 76 3.94 -4.47 8.24
C GLY A 76 4.59 -3.90 9.50
N VAL A 77 5.63 -3.09 9.37
CA VAL A 77 6.26 -2.39 10.50
C VAL A 77 5.27 -1.49 11.23
N ILE A 78 4.46 -0.71 10.50
CA ILE A 78 3.42 0.13 11.09
C ILE A 78 2.44 -0.74 11.91
N THR A 79 1.93 -1.83 11.36
CA THR A 79 0.99 -2.71 12.09
C THR A 79 1.59 -3.27 13.38
N ILE A 80 2.88 -3.64 13.37
CA ILE A 80 3.59 -4.10 14.57
C ILE A 80 3.70 -3.00 15.62
N VAL A 81 4.03 -1.77 15.22
CA VAL A 81 4.13 -0.61 16.13
C VAL A 81 2.77 -0.30 16.76
N GLN A 82 1.69 -0.33 15.97
CA GLN A 82 0.32 -0.13 16.45
C GLN A 82 -0.07 -1.21 17.47
N LEU A 83 0.22 -2.48 17.17
CA LEU A 83 0.01 -3.60 18.10
C LEU A 83 0.76 -3.40 19.40
N ARG A 84 2.03 -2.99 19.33
CA ARG A 84 2.87 -2.84 20.53
C ARG A 84 2.41 -1.69 21.40
N THR A 85 2.04 -0.57 20.79
CA THR A 85 1.43 0.58 21.49
C THR A 85 0.18 0.17 22.27
N HIS A 86 -0.64 -0.71 21.70
CA HIS A 86 -1.81 -1.27 22.39
C HIS A 86 -1.42 -2.19 23.55
N LEU A 87 -0.57 -3.19 23.30
CA LEU A 87 -0.20 -4.21 24.29
C LEU A 87 0.56 -3.64 25.50
N ASP A 88 1.38 -2.62 25.28
CA ASP A 88 2.12 -1.94 26.34
C ASP A 88 1.21 -1.01 27.17
N GLY A 89 -0.07 -0.88 26.79
CA GLY A 89 -1.05 -0.03 27.49
C GLY A 89 -0.78 1.47 27.35
N ALA A 90 0.13 1.87 26.45
CA ALA A 90 0.49 3.27 26.24
C ALA A 90 -0.72 4.09 25.76
N VAL A 91 -1.58 3.49 24.94
CA VAL A 91 -2.84 4.06 24.48
C VAL A 91 -3.95 3.00 24.51
N PRO A 92 -5.00 3.15 25.33
CA PRO A 92 -6.11 2.20 25.40
C PRO A 92 -7.08 2.41 24.22
N ASN A 93 -6.64 2.05 23.01
CA ASN A 93 -7.42 2.18 21.78
C ASN A 93 -7.56 0.82 21.07
N VAL A 94 -8.79 0.42 20.78
CA VAL A 94 -9.15 -0.83 20.09
C VAL A 94 -8.73 -0.84 18.62
N GLU A 95 -8.67 0.33 17.97
CA GLU A 95 -8.24 0.46 16.58
C GLU A 95 -6.78 0.02 16.41
N LEU A 96 -5.92 0.35 17.38
CA LEU A 96 -4.52 -0.07 17.40
C LEU A 96 -4.38 -1.60 17.41
N ALA A 97 -5.23 -2.28 18.19
CA ALA A 97 -5.29 -3.74 18.21
C ALA A 97 -5.82 -4.31 16.88
N ALA A 98 -6.85 -3.67 16.31
CA ALA A 98 -7.44 -4.09 15.04
C ALA A 98 -6.46 -3.95 13.87
N ILE A 99 -5.71 -2.83 13.80
CA ILE A 99 -4.62 -2.63 12.84
C ILE A 99 -3.50 -3.63 13.11
N GLY A 100 -3.13 -3.82 14.37
CA GLY A 100 -2.10 -4.77 14.80
C GLY A 100 -2.34 -6.21 14.34
N ARG A 101 -3.60 -6.66 14.33
CA ARG A 101 -3.99 -8.00 13.82
C ARG A 101 -3.56 -8.22 12.36
N ARG A 102 -3.47 -7.16 11.56
CA ARG A 102 -3.11 -7.24 10.14
C ARG A 102 -1.65 -7.63 9.90
N THR A 103 -0.79 -7.61 10.92
CA THR A 103 0.62 -8.01 10.80
C THR A 103 0.79 -9.32 10.05
N ALA A 104 0.06 -10.38 10.44
CA ALA A 104 0.17 -11.70 9.82
C ALA A 104 -0.28 -11.71 8.34
N GLU A 105 -1.30 -10.93 7.99
CA GLU A 105 -1.79 -10.79 6.60
C GLU A 105 -0.74 -10.09 5.73
N VAL A 106 -0.08 -9.07 6.28
CA VAL A 106 0.96 -8.30 5.57
C VAL A 106 2.26 -9.11 5.42
N GLU A 107 2.66 -9.87 6.44
CA GLU A 107 3.79 -10.80 6.35
C GLU A 107 3.57 -11.86 5.27
N PHE A 108 2.36 -12.44 5.23
CA PHE A 108 1.99 -13.41 4.20
C PHE A 108 2.05 -12.79 2.80
N GLU A 109 1.50 -11.59 2.62
CA GLU A 109 1.53 -10.87 1.35
C GLU A 109 2.96 -10.53 0.92
N LEU A 110 3.79 -10.05 1.84
CA LEU A 110 5.18 -9.70 1.57
C LEU A 110 5.97 -10.90 1.04
N LEU A 111 5.78 -12.09 1.64
CA LEU A 111 6.42 -13.32 1.17
C LEU A 111 5.99 -13.70 -0.25
N HIS A 112 4.72 -13.51 -0.61
CA HIS A 112 4.23 -13.78 -1.98
C HIS A 112 4.77 -12.75 -2.98
N ALA A 113 4.73 -11.47 -2.62
CA ALA A 113 5.22 -10.39 -3.46
C ALA A 113 6.74 -10.53 -3.76
N MET A 114 7.52 -10.94 -2.76
CA MET A 114 8.97 -11.21 -2.91
C MET A 114 9.25 -12.41 -3.83
N LYS A 115 8.42 -13.45 -3.81
CA LYS A 115 8.57 -14.61 -4.71
C LYS A 115 8.20 -14.30 -6.16
N GLY A 116 7.47 -13.20 -6.41
CA GLY A 116 6.89 -12.90 -7.73
C GLY A 116 5.51 -13.52 -7.93
N ASP A 117 4.95 -14.12 -6.89
CA ASP A 117 3.61 -14.70 -6.89
C ASP A 117 2.58 -13.60 -6.63
N THR A 118 2.52 -12.59 -7.51
CA THR A 118 1.54 -11.48 -7.41
C THR A 118 0.10 -11.91 -7.75
N GLN A 119 -0.15 -13.21 -7.86
CA GLN A 119 -1.46 -13.82 -8.03
C GLN A 119 -1.67 -14.84 -6.91
N SER A 120 -2.01 -14.36 -5.71
CA SER A 120 -2.79 -15.19 -4.79
C SER A 120 -4.28 -15.06 -5.16
N PRO A 121 -5.04 -16.15 -5.18
CA PRO A 121 -6.46 -16.16 -5.54
C PRO A 121 -7.33 -15.35 -4.58
#